data_AF-A0A2V8ALP2-F1
#
_entry.id   AF-A0A2V8ALP2-F1
#
_cell.length_a   1.000
_cell.length_b   1.000
_cell.length_c   1.000
_cell.angle_alpha   90.00
_cell.angle_beta   90.00
_cell.angle_gamma   90.00
#
_symmetry.space_group_name_H-M   'P 1'
#
loop_
_entity.id
_entity.type
_entity.pdbx_description
1 polymer ?
#
loop_
_entity_poly.entity_id
_entity_poly.type
_entity_poly.pdbx_seq_one_letter_code
_entity_poly.pdbx_strand_id
1 'polypeptide(L)' 'MPRKRAPIDQLPGRFPEIRTDGDSVTFKLALPGLDEQTRLVLRCDPDGNVWASIASRRPAD' A
#
# COMPACT_ATOMS: atom_id res chain seq x y z
N MET A 1 -7.73 -3.01 30.36
CA MET A 1 -7.64 -1.65 29.78
C MET A 1 -8.02 -1.74 28.31
N PRO A 2 -8.95 -0.92 27.78
CA PRO A 2 -9.25 -0.97 26.35
C PRO A 2 -8.02 -0.47 25.58
N ARG A 3 -7.55 -1.24 24.59
CA ARG A 3 -6.51 -0.79 23.66
C ARG A 3 -7.05 0.47 22.98
N LYS A 4 -6.47 1.63 23.30
CA LYS A 4 -6.71 2.88 22.57
C LYS A 4 -6.26 2.62 21.14
N ARG A 5 -7.20 2.37 20.22
CA ARG A 5 -6.91 2.32 18.78
C ARG A 5 -6.34 3.69 18.45
N ALA A 6 -5.06 3.76 18.12
CA ALA A 6 -4.47 4.98 17.61
C ALA A 6 -5.34 5.43 16.42
N PRO A 7 -5.74 6.70 16.34
CA PRO A 7 -6.50 7.17 15.19
C PRO A 7 -5.58 7.08 13.97
N ILE A 8 -5.74 6.00 13.18
CA ILE A 8 -5.02 5.78 11.92
C ILE A 8 -5.16 7.00 11.01
N ASP A 9 -6.30 7.69 11.11
CA ASP A 9 -6.65 8.85 10.28
C ASP A 9 -5.89 10.14 10.65
N GLN A 10 -5.12 10.19 11.75
CA GLN A 10 -4.56 11.44 12.28
C GLN A 10 -3.03 11.53 12.28
N LEU A 11 -2.33 10.50 11.79
CA LEU A 11 -0.89 10.55 11.62
C LEU A 11 -0.55 10.16 10.18
N PRO A 12 0.34 10.89 9.49
CA PRO A 12 0.77 10.49 8.16
C PRO A 12 1.33 9.06 8.23
N GLY A 13 0.79 8.18 7.37
CA GLY A 13 1.29 6.82 7.23
C GLY A 13 2.74 6.80 6.77
N ARG A 14 3.37 5.61 6.78
CA ARG A 14 4.70 5.46 6.17
C ARG A 14 4.62 5.87 4.71
N PHE A 15 5.66 6.55 4.25
CA PHE A 15 5.78 6.90 2.83
C PHE A 15 5.71 5.64 1.98
N PRO A 16 4.93 5.64 0.88
CA PRO A 16 4.84 4.47 0.02
C PRO A 16 6.17 4.22 -0.68
N GLU A 17 6.42 2.96 -1.04
CA GLU A 17 7.43 2.66 -2.04
C GLU A 17 6.88 3.10 -3.40
N ILE A 18 7.61 3.97 -4.09
CA ILE A 18 7.22 4.48 -5.41
C ILE A 18 8.16 3.87 -6.45
N ARG A 19 7.58 3.31 -7.50
CA ARG A 19 8.31 2.78 -8.66
C ARG A 19 7.73 3.36 -9.94
N THR A 20 8.59 3.64 -10.90
CA THR A 20 8.23 3.97 -12.27
C THR A 20 8.47 2.77 -13.16
N ASP A 21 7.51 2.43 -14.01
CA ASP A 21 7.61 1.35 -15.01
C ASP A 21 7.07 1.88 -16.34
N GLY A 22 7.99 2.18 -17.26
CA GLY A 22 7.68 3.03 -18.42
C GLY A 22 7.07 4.36 -17.98
N ASP A 23 5.92 4.69 -18.54
CA ASP A 23 5.15 5.90 -18.22
C ASP A 23 4.12 5.69 -17.10
N SER A 24 4.09 4.50 -16.48
CA SER A 24 3.25 4.23 -15.32
C SER A 24 3.97 4.50 -14.01
N VAL A 25 3.23 4.99 -13.01
CA VAL A 25 3.71 5.17 -11.64
C VAL A 25 2.97 4.19 -10.74
N THR A 26 3.73 3.39 -9.98
CA THR A 26 3.19 2.42 -9.03
C THR A 26 3.56 2.82 -7.60
N PHE A 27 2.56 2.86 -6.72
CA PHE A 27 2.69 3.06 -5.28
C PHE A 27 2.42 1.74 -4.57
N LYS A 28 3.30 1.35 -3.64
CA LYS A 28 3.07 0.23 -2.74
C LYS A 28 2.96 0.73 -1.31
N LEU A 29 1.78 0.56 -0.73
CA LEU A 29 1.43 1.05 0.60
C LEU A 29 1.43 -0.11 1.58
N ALA A 30 2.12 0.06 2.71
CA ALA A 30 1.93 -0.79 3.87
C ALA A 30 0.59 -0.45 4.54
N LEU A 31 -0.20 -1.47 4.87
CA LEU A 31 -1.51 -1.28 5.47
C LEU A 31 -1.41 -1.46 7.00
N PRO A 32 -1.64 -0.39 7.80
CA PRO A 32 -1.59 -0.50 9.26
C PRO A 32 -2.64 -1.50 9.77
N GLY A 33 -2.23 -2.38 10.69
CA GLY A 33 -3.12 -3.38 11.29
C GLY A 33 -3.32 -4.64 10.45
N LEU A 34 -2.72 -4.74 9.27
CA LEU A 34 -2.53 -5.99 8.54
C LEU A 34 -1.10 -6.52 8.74
N ASP A 35 -0.85 -7.75 8.30
CA ASP A 35 0.49 -8.34 8.39
C ASP A 35 1.53 -7.52 7.60
N GLU A 36 2.80 -7.67 7.97
CA GLU A 36 3.91 -6.95 7.34
C GLU A 36 4.15 -7.37 5.88
N GLN A 37 3.42 -8.33 5.35
CA GLN A 37 3.61 -8.90 4.00
C GLN A 37 2.52 -8.46 3.02
N THR A 38 1.42 -7.89 3.53
CA THR A 38 0.31 -7.38 2.73
C THR A 38 0.56 -5.94 2.34
N ARG A 39 0.36 -5.64 1.05
CA ARG A 39 0.54 -4.32 0.46
C ARG A 39 -0.67 -3.98 -0.41
N LEU A 40 -1.12 -2.73 -0.32
CA LEU A 40 -1.96 -2.15 -1.36
C LEU A 40 -1.05 -1.64 -2.47
N VAL A 41 -1.32 -2.04 -3.71
CA VAL A 41 -0.60 -1.58 -4.89
C VAL A 41 -1.55 -0.73 -5.72
N LEU A 42 -1.16 0.52 -5.96
CA LEU A 42 -1.85 1.45 -6.85
C LEU A 42 -0.97 1.73 -8.05
N ARG A 43 -1.46 1.51 -9.27
CA ARG A 43 -0.75 1.88 -10.51
C ARG A 43 -1.57 2.92 -11.25
N CYS A 44 -0.95 4.05 -11.54
CA CYS A 44 -1.48 5.08 -12.41
C CYS A 44 -0.79 4.99 -13.77
N ASP A 45 -1.54 5.12 -14.86
CA ASP A 45 -1.01 5.15 -16.23
C ASP A 45 -1.24 6.50 -16.93
N PRO A 46 -0.58 6.75 -18.08
CA PRO A 46 -0.65 8.05 -18.77
C PRO A 46 -2.03 8.44 -19.27
N ASP A 47 -2.88 7.45 -19.51
CA ASP A 47 -4.26 7.65 -19.96
C ASP A 47 -5.18 8.10 -18.79
N GLY A 48 -4.63 8.22 -17.59
CA GLY A 48 -5.35 8.64 -16.40
C GLY A 48 -6.09 7.50 -15.70
N ASN A 49 -5.85 6.24 -16.08
CA ASN A 49 -6.46 5.11 -15.37
C ASN A 49 -5.72 4.84 -14.06
N VAL A 50 -6.48 4.35 -13.08
CA VAL A 50 -5.96 3.91 -11.78
C VAL A 50 -6.36 2.47 -11.54
N TRP A 51 -5.35 1.63 -11.32
CA TRP A 51 -5.51 0.21 -11.04
C TRP A 51 -5.12 -0.07 -9.59
N ALA A 52 -5.91 -0.88 -8.90
CA ALA A 52 -5.67 -1.23 -7.49
C ALA A 52 -5.65 -2.74 -7.30
N SER A 53 -4.68 -3.23 -6.51
CA SER A 53 -4.64 -4.64 -6.09
C SER A 53 -4.10 -4.80 -4.68
N ILE A 54 -4.46 -5.91 -4.02
CA ILE A 54 -3.86 -6.33 -2.76
C ILE A 54 -2.83 -7.41 -3.09
N ALA A 55 -1.56 -7.14 -2.78
CA ALA A 55 -0.48 -8.09 -2.92
C ALA A 55 -0.12 -8.63 -1.54
N SER A 56 -0.16 -9.95 -1.38
CA SER A 56 0.42 -10.65 -0.23
C SER A 56 1.63 -11.44 -0.68
N ARG A 57 2.71 -11.42 0.10
CA ARG A 57 3.81 -12.37 -0.12
C ARG A 57 3.28 -13.75 0.22
N ARG A 58 3.15 -14.62 -0.79
CA ARG A 58 2.89 -16.04 -0.54
C ARG A 58 4.10 -16.60 0.23
N PRO A 59 3.92 -17.32 1.35
CA PRO A 59 5.03 -17.98 2.02
C PRO A 59 5.79 -18.83 1.01
N ALA A 60 7.12 -18.75 1.04
CA ALA A 60 7.93 -19.78 0.39
C ALA A 60 7.65 -21.08 1.16
N ASP A 61 7.27 -22.13 0.43
CA ASP A 61 7.14 -23.50 0.91
C ASP A 61 8.50 -23.98 1.48
#